data_AF-A0A1Q3EFE7-F1
#
_entry.id   AF-A0A1Q3EFE7-F1
#
_cell.length_a   1.000
_cell.length_b   1.000
_cell.length_c   1.000
_cell.angle_alpha   90.00
_cell.angle_beta   90.00
_cell.angle_gamma   90.00
#
_symmetry.space_group_name_H-M   'P 1'
#
loop_
_entity.id
_entity.type
_entity.pdbx_description
1 polymer ?
#
loop_
_entity_poly.entity_id
_entity_poly.type
_entity_poly.pdbx_seq_one_letter_code
_entity_poly.pdbx_strand_id
1 'polypeptide(L)'
;MDQNQNQNPWDPNAGSTAPSSVSSIPPSPSPTSLDDVLRAVLSGQSEMRRELQSFRSTVITEFAKYEGRVQQVEAQSLELHQTTKAHSEELSRVRGELSSISEHLVTPTNHETAIQALQAELAALRTQISSNSTALTVSGRPAHNPRMPADSSYDGKTQDGAAEFIRRIEVHSQQVSFSSDRAKILFAMGYLTGEASKWADPFVEDAEDAGSNWDEWRTLFLHQFGDIDPENTASSELRALRQNSSSLSQHISNFRSIFNRLSPADKQTKLVHDILKDSLRDDIQKHLVGWRGTTAKELVDRLNEIEPDLKRLRQRKYIHSTQSTTNPSPIPTPIATYTPPPRRDPNAMDVDALRRLREEKAKLRCKICGGIGHLDAHCSTRRVARVETLVKEGLLPAEDARPGFV
;
A
#
# COMPACT_ATOMS: atom_id res chain seq x y z
N MET A 1 11.92 2.78 20.20
CA MET A 1 11.26 1.62 20.82
C MET A 1 11.22 0.52 19.78
N ASP A 2 12.15 -0.43 19.86
CA ASP A 2 11.93 -1.83 19.47
C ASP A 2 13.14 -2.63 19.95
N GLN A 3 12.89 -3.47 20.94
CA GLN A 3 13.89 -4.27 21.63
C GLN A 3 14.19 -5.52 20.80
N ASN A 4 15.34 -5.55 20.13
CA ASN A 4 15.85 -6.79 19.56
C ASN A 4 16.59 -7.56 20.68
N GLN A 5 15.91 -8.56 21.25
CA GLN A 5 16.45 -9.47 22.25
C GLN A 5 17.58 -10.32 21.64
N ASN A 6 18.82 -9.87 21.79
CA ASN A 6 19.98 -10.71 21.56
C ASN A 6 20.28 -11.48 22.85
N GLN A 7 19.84 -12.74 22.90
CA GLN A 7 20.12 -13.64 24.01
C GLN A 7 21.63 -13.93 24.05
N ASN A 8 22.26 -13.56 25.17
CA ASN A 8 23.63 -13.92 25.50
C ASN A 8 23.80 -15.45 25.48
N PRO A 9 24.75 -16.04 24.71
CA PRO A 9 24.97 -17.48 24.68
C PRO A 9 25.77 -18.02 25.89
N TRP A 10 26.13 -17.16 26.84
CA TRP A 10 27.00 -17.49 27.96
C TRP A 10 26.25 -17.37 29.29
N ASP A 11 25.38 -18.35 29.56
CA ASP A 11 24.97 -18.68 30.92
C ASP A 11 25.62 -20.02 31.30
N PRO A 12 26.67 -20.04 32.14
CA PRO A 12 27.38 -21.27 32.49
C PRO A 12 26.60 -22.16 33.47
N ASN A 13 25.34 -21.81 33.82
CA ASN A 13 24.58 -22.50 34.86
C ASN A 13 23.23 -23.11 34.42
N ALA A 14 22.93 -23.13 33.12
CA ALA A 14 21.71 -23.75 32.61
C ALA A 14 21.94 -25.18 32.12
N GLY A 15 21.57 -26.17 32.94
CA GLY A 15 21.23 -27.52 32.46
C GLY A 15 22.21 -28.65 32.76
N SER A 16 22.56 -28.88 34.03
CA SER A 16 22.93 -30.22 34.50
C SER A 16 21.74 -30.88 35.21
N THR A 17 20.73 -31.27 34.44
CA THR A 17 19.80 -32.33 34.87
C THR A 17 20.44 -33.66 34.53
N ALA A 18 21.14 -34.23 35.50
CA ALA A 18 21.65 -35.59 35.45
C ALA A 18 20.46 -36.58 35.31
N PRO A 19 20.47 -37.54 34.38
CA PRO A 19 19.53 -38.64 34.43
C PRO A 19 19.90 -39.53 35.63
N SER A 20 19.06 -39.48 36.66
CA SER A 20 19.05 -40.46 37.73
C SER A 20 18.53 -41.79 37.17
N SER A 21 19.42 -42.57 36.57
CA SER A 21 19.18 -43.98 36.27
C SER A 21 19.97 -44.82 37.26
N VAL A 22 19.34 -45.04 38.42
CA VAL A 22 19.70 -46.11 39.35
C VAL A 22 19.46 -47.43 38.60
N SER A 23 20.50 -47.96 37.96
CA SER A 23 20.49 -49.32 37.43
C SER A 23 20.84 -50.25 38.58
N SER A 24 19.81 -50.85 39.18
CA SER A 24 19.93 -51.87 40.21
C SER A 24 20.83 -53.01 39.73
N ILE A 25 22.01 -53.12 40.34
CA ILE A 25 22.93 -54.23 40.17
C ILE A 25 22.27 -55.48 40.78
N PRO A 26 22.00 -56.56 40.03
CA PRO A 26 21.56 -57.81 40.64
C PRO A 26 22.70 -58.41 41.49
N PRO A 27 22.41 -59.11 42.60
CA PRO A 27 23.44 -59.68 43.44
C PRO A 27 24.26 -60.71 42.64
N SER A 28 25.53 -60.37 42.38
CA SER A 28 26.50 -61.30 41.79
C SER A 28 26.74 -62.46 42.76
N PRO A 29 26.76 -63.72 42.28
CA PRO A 29 27.12 -64.86 43.11
C PRO A 29 28.56 -64.70 43.61
N SER A 30 28.79 -65.10 44.86
CA SER A 30 30.10 -65.18 45.50
C SER A 30 31.10 -65.91 44.59
N PRO A 31 32.30 -65.34 44.31
CA PRO A 31 33.26 -65.95 43.41
C PRO A 31 33.81 -67.22 44.05
N THR A 32 33.41 -68.37 43.52
CA THR A 32 33.86 -69.68 44.01
C THR A 32 35.24 -70.08 43.49
N SER A 33 35.89 -69.24 42.66
CA SER A 33 37.26 -69.47 42.15
C SER A 33 38.03 -68.16 41.92
N LEU A 34 39.35 -68.21 42.13
CA LEU A 34 40.33 -67.16 41.77
C LEU A 34 40.16 -66.68 40.32
N ASP A 35 39.76 -67.59 39.42
CA ASP A 35 39.56 -67.30 38.00
C ASP A 35 38.40 -66.33 37.74
N ASP A 36 37.36 -66.34 38.57
CA ASP A 36 36.21 -65.44 38.42
C ASP A 36 36.57 -64.01 38.87
N VAL A 37 37.40 -63.88 39.91
CA VAL A 37 37.93 -62.59 40.36
C VAL A 37 38.88 -62.00 39.31
N LEU A 38 39.77 -62.81 38.75
CA LEU A 38 40.68 -62.38 37.67
C LEU A 38 39.91 -61.95 36.42
N ARG A 39 38.85 -62.68 36.04
CA ARG A 39 37.97 -62.29 34.92
C ARG A 39 37.25 -60.97 35.18
N ALA A 40 36.74 -60.74 36.39
CA ALA A 40 36.09 -59.49 36.74
C ALA A 40 37.05 -58.28 36.69
N VAL A 41 38.28 -58.44 37.20
CA VAL A 41 39.31 -57.38 37.16
C VAL A 41 39.74 -57.07 35.72
N LEU A 42 39.97 -58.09 34.89
CA LEU A 42 40.32 -57.91 33.48
C LEU A 42 39.17 -57.27 32.68
N SER A 43 37.92 -57.65 32.98
CA SER A 43 36.74 -57.02 32.40
C SER A 43 36.66 -55.53 32.77
N GLY A 44 36.80 -55.19 34.05
CA GLY A 44 36.81 -53.80 34.51
C GLY A 44 37.93 -52.96 33.91
N GLN A 45 39.14 -53.52 33.74
CA GLN A 45 40.23 -52.85 33.04
C GLN A 45 39.91 -52.61 31.55
N SER A 46 39.24 -53.56 30.89
CA SER A 46 38.84 -53.41 29.49
C SER A 46 37.74 -52.36 29.30
N GLU A 47 36.85 -52.22 30.29
CA GLU A 47 35.76 -51.25 30.30
C GLU A 47 36.30 -49.83 30.56
N MET A 48 37.15 -49.66 31.58
CA MET A 48 37.85 -48.39 31.83
C MET A 48 38.68 -47.94 30.63
N ARG A 49 39.35 -48.87 29.93
CA ARG A 49 40.08 -48.56 28.70
C ARG A 49 39.14 -48.09 27.58
N ARG A 50 37.97 -48.70 27.43
CA ARG A 50 36.95 -48.28 26.45
C ARG A 50 36.39 -46.90 26.78
N GLU A 51 36.10 -46.62 28.05
CA GLU A 51 35.63 -45.29 28.49
C GLU A 51 36.69 -44.22 28.26
N LEU A 52 37.96 -44.47 28.58
CA LEU A 52 39.06 -43.55 28.30
C LEU A 52 39.25 -43.31 26.79
N GLN A 53 39.07 -44.35 25.96
CA GLN A 53 39.11 -44.19 24.49
C GLN A 53 37.92 -43.38 23.98
N SER A 54 36.72 -43.63 24.51
CA SER A 54 35.52 -42.86 24.16
C SER A 54 35.69 -41.39 24.56
N PHE A 55 36.09 -41.12 25.80
CA PHE A 55 36.37 -39.77 26.29
C PHE A 55 37.44 -39.06 25.45
N ARG A 56 38.55 -39.73 25.14
CA ARG A 56 39.58 -39.19 24.25
C ARG A 56 39.02 -38.84 22.86
N SER A 57 38.18 -39.71 22.28
CA SER A 57 37.58 -39.46 20.97
C SER A 57 36.63 -38.26 20.98
N THR A 58 35.82 -38.12 22.04
CA THR A 58 34.92 -36.97 22.24
C THR A 58 35.72 -35.69 22.38
N VAL A 59 36.78 -35.69 23.21
CA VAL A 59 37.64 -34.53 23.42
C VAL A 59 38.31 -34.11 22.11
N ILE A 60 38.87 -35.03 21.34
CA ILE A 60 39.47 -34.73 20.02
C ILE A 60 38.44 -34.11 19.07
N THR A 61 37.22 -34.65 19.05
CA THR A 61 36.16 -34.16 18.17
C THR A 61 35.71 -32.75 18.58
N GLU A 62 35.58 -32.48 19.87
CA GLU A 62 35.26 -31.15 20.37
C GLU A 62 36.39 -30.15 20.09
N PHE A 63 37.65 -30.53 20.30
CA PHE A 63 38.79 -29.67 19.95
C PHE A 63 38.80 -29.33 18.45
N ALA A 64 38.53 -30.29 17.56
CA ALA A 64 38.44 -30.04 16.13
C ALA A 64 37.30 -29.06 15.77
N LYS A 65 36.16 -29.14 16.47
CA LYS A 65 35.07 -28.17 16.31
C LYS A 65 35.48 -26.76 16.74
N TYR A 66 36.15 -26.63 17.89
CA TYR A 66 36.63 -25.34 18.36
C TYR A 66 37.68 -24.74 17.43
N GLU A 67 38.61 -25.57 16.93
CA GLU A 67 39.61 -25.14 15.95
C GLU A 67 38.95 -24.62 14.67
N GLY A 68 37.93 -25.32 14.14
CA GLY A 68 37.16 -24.84 12.99
C GLY A 68 36.43 -23.52 13.26
N ARG A 69 35.88 -23.33 14.47
CA ARG A 69 35.24 -22.06 14.87
C ARG A 69 36.25 -20.92 14.98
N VAL A 70 37.45 -21.18 15.51
CA VAL A 70 38.52 -20.17 15.60
C VAL A 70 38.95 -19.74 14.20
N GLN A 71 39.18 -20.69 13.29
CA GLN A 71 39.52 -20.38 11.89
C GLN A 71 38.41 -19.56 11.19
N GLN A 72 37.15 -19.88 11.46
CA GLN A 72 36.02 -19.11 10.92
C GLN A 72 36.00 -17.66 11.44
N VAL A 73 36.24 -17.45 12.74
CA VAL A 73 36.29 -16.11 13.34
C VAL A 73 37.48 -15.31 12.79
N GLU A 74 38.63 -15.95 12.62
CA GLU A 74 39.81 -15.31 12.02
C GLU A 74 39.53 -14.87 10.57
N ALA A 75 38.88 -15.73 9.77
CA ALA A 75 38.48 -15.39 8.40
C ALA A 75 37.52 -14.20 8.37
N GLN A 76 36.50 -14.19 9.25
CA GLN A 76 35.56 -13.07 9.38
C GLN A 76 36.26 -11.78 9.81
N SER A 77 37.21 -11.86 10.74
CA SER A 77 37.99 -10.69 11.18
C SER A 77 38.81 -10.10 10.03
N LEU A 78 39.37 -10.95 9.15
CA LEU A 78 40.16 -10.51 8.01
C LEU A 78 39.29 -9.82 6.94
N GLU A 79 38.11 -10.37 6.66
CA GLU A 79 37.12 -9.76 5.76
C GLU A 79 36.63 -8.40 6.30
N LEU A 80 36.32 -8.33 7.60
CA LEU A 80 35.93 -7.08 8.25
C LEU A 80 37.03 -6.02 8.19
N HIS A 81 38.30 -6.43 8.32
CA HIS A 81 39.43 -5.51 8.19
C HIS A 81 39.57 -4.98 6.77
N GLN A 82 39.42 -5.84 5.75
CA GLN A 82 39.47 -5.43 4.34
C GLN A 82 38.35 -4.46 3.97
N THR A 83 37.12 -4.74 4.41
CA THR A 83 35.96 -3.85 4.17
C THR A 83 36.12 -2.50 4.87
N THR A 84 36.60 -2.50 6.11
CA THR A 84 36.90 -1.26 6.86
C THR A 84 37.95 -0.43 6.13
N LYS A 85 39.00 -1.07 5.61
CA LYS A 85 40.03 -0.41 4.82
C LYS A 85 39.45 0.21 3.54
N ALA A 86 38.64 -0.54 2.78
CA ALA A 86 37.99 -0.03 1.58
C ALA A 86 37.08 1.17 1.87
N HIS A 87 36.28 1.12 2.94
CA HIS A 87 35.46 2.26 3.37
C HIS A 87 36.31 3.48 3.75
N SER A 88 37.45 3.28 4.42
CA SER A 88 38.35 4.39 4.78
C SER A 88 38.97 5.08 3.56
N GLU A 89 39.30 4.31 2.52
CA GLU A 89 39.81 4.83 1.25
C GLU A 89 38.73 5.64 0.52
N GLU A 90 37.49 5.13 0.49
CA GLU A 90 36.36 5.85 -0.11
C GLU A 90 36.03 7.14 0.65
N LEU A 91 36.05 7.12 1.98
CA LEU A 91 35.89 8.34 2.78
C LEU A 91 36.99 9.37 2.51
N SER A 92 38.24 8.92 2.30
CA SER A 92 39.32 9.81 1.90
C SER A 92 39.10 10.41 0.52
N ARG A 93 38.56 9.63 -0.42
CA ARG A 93 38.22 10.09 -1.78
C ARG A 93 37.13 11.16 -1.74
N VAL A 94 36.02 10.88 -1.07
CA VAL A 94 34.89 11.81 -0.91
C VAL A 94 35.33 13.08 -0.19
N ARG A 95 36.18 12.97 0.84
CA ARG A 95 36.77 14.14 1.50
C ARG A 95 37.59 14.98 0.55
N GLY A 96 38.39 14.36 -0.33
CA GLY A 96 39.16 15.06 -1.36
C GLY A 96 38.27 15.79 -2.38
N GLU A 97 37.20 15.14 -2.84
CA GLU A 97 36.20 15.74 -3.73
C GLU A 97 35.50 16.94 -3.06
N LEU A 98 35.11 16.82 -1.79
CA LEU A 98 34.53 17.92 -1.03
C LEU A 98 35.51 19.09 -0.86
N SER A 99 36.79 18.83 -0.62
CA SER A 99 37.80 19.90 -0.57
C SER A 99 37.94 20.62 -1.91
N SER A 100 37.93 19.89 -3.03
CA SER A 100 37.98 20.47 -4.38
C SER A 100 36.74 21.32 -4.69
N ILE A 101 35.54 20.82 -4.35
CA ILE A 101 34.29 21.57 -4.49
C ILE A 101 34.32 22.81 -3.59
N SER A 102 34.78 22.69 -2.35
CA SER A 102 34.92 23.81 -1.44
C SER A 102 35.89 24.87 -1.97
N GLU A 103 37.01 24.46 -2.56
CA GLU A 103 37.98 25.39 -3.18
C GLU A 103 37.36 26.12 -4.37
N HIS A 104 36.58 25.43 -5.21
CA HIS A 104 35.86 26.04 -6.34
C HIS A 104 34.71 26.96 -5.89
N LEU A 105 34.11 26.73 -4.72
CA LEU A 105 33.12 27.63 -4.11
C LEU A 105 33.80 28.85 -3.44
N VAL A 106 35.04 28.71 -2.97
CA VAL A 106 35.89 29.76 -2.38
C VAL A 106 36.64 30.58 -3.44
N THR A 107 36.42 30.31 -4.73
CA THR A 107 36.72 31.25 -5.82
C THR A 107 35.47 32.08 -6.25
N PRO A 108 34.81 32.87 -5.37
CA PRO A 108 33.72 33.75 -5.77
C PRO A 108 34.23 35.02 -6.47
N THR A 109 35.55 35.23 -6.59
CA THR A 109 36.12 36.46 -7.17
C THR A 109 35.57 36.75 -8.56
N ASN A 110 35.26 35.75 -9.38
CA ASN A 110 34.71 35.98 -10.72
C ASN A 110 33.20 36.24 -10.72
N HIS A 111 32.43 35.59 -9.86
CA HIS A 111 30.97 35.79 -9.81
C HIS A 111 30.59 37.05 -9.05
N GLU A 112 31.27 37.35 -7.94
CA GLU A 112 31.01 38.54 -7.15
C GLU A 112 31.45 39.81 -7.89
N THR A 113 32.58 39.78 -8.59
CA THR A 113 32.97 40.89 -9.48
C THR A 113 32.03 41.04 -10.67
N ALA A 114 31.54 39.93 -11.25
CA ALA A 114 30.53 40.00 -12.32
C ALA A 114 29.19 40.57 -11.83
N ILE A 115 28.75 40.20 -10.62
CA ILE A 115 27.53 40.74 -9.99
C ILE A 115 27.72 42.24 -9.69
N GLN A 116 28.86 42.65 -9.15
CA GLN A 116 29.16 44.07 -8.89
C GLN A 116 29.24 44.87 -10.20
N ALA A 117 29.83 44.32 -11.26
CA ALA A 117 29.87 44.96 -12.57
C ALA A 117 28.47 45.12 -13.18
N LEU A 118 27.62 44.08 -13.12
CA LEU A 118 26.23 44.14 -13.56
C LEU A 118 25.39 45.13 -12.73
N GLN A 119 25.63 45.21 -11.42
CA GLN A 119 24.97 46.18 -10.55
C GLN A 119 25.37 47.62 -10.89
N ALA A 120 26.65 47.87 -11.22
CA ALA A 120 27.11 49.17 -11.68
C ALA A 120 26.50 49.56 -13.03
N GLU A 121 26.36 48.62 -13.97
CA GLU A 121 25.71 48.84 -15.26
C GLU A 121 24.21 49.16 -15.10
N LEU A 122 23.49 48.43 -14.25
CA LEU A 122 22.09 48.73 -13.93
C LEU A 122 21.90 50.10 -13.26
N ALA A 123 22.84 50.52 -12.41
CA ALA A 123 22.81 51.85 -11.81
C ALA A 123 22.99 52.96 -12.88
N ALA A 124 23.90 52.75 -13.84
CA ALA A 124 24.12 53.68 -14.95
C ALA A 124 22.92 53.75 -15.91
N LEU A 125 22.27 52.61 -16.20
CA LEU A 125 21.04 52.58 -16.99
C LEU A 125 19.87 53.27 -16.27
N ARG A 126 19.74 53.11 -14.95
CA ARG A 126 18.71 53.80 -14.16
C ARG A 126 18.88 55.31 -14.16
N THR A 127 20.11 55.83 -14.10
CA THR A 127 20.36 57.28 -14.19
C THR A 127 20.05 57.82 -15.58
N GLN A 128 20.35 57.08 -16.65
CA GLN A 128 19.94 57.43 -18.03
C GLN A 128 18.42 57.41 -18.23
N ILE A 129 17.72 56.41 -17.67
CA ILE A 129 16.25 56.36 -17.71
C ILE A 129 15.67 57.53 -16.92
N SER A 130 16.22 57.86 -15.75
CA SER A 130 15.75 58.99 -14.94
C SER A 130 15.96 60.33 -15.64
N SER A 131 17.07 60.54 -16.35
CA SER A 131 17.29 61.76 -17.15
C SER A 131 16.33 61.85 -18.34
N ASN A 132 16.01 60.72 -18.99
CA ASN A 132 15.05 60.68 -20.10
C ASN A 132 13.58 60.75 -19.65
N SER A 133 13.27 60.33 -18.42
CA SER A 133 11.91 60.33 -17.86
C SER A 133 11.44 61.72 -17.42
N THR A 134 12.36 62.67 -17.19
CA THR A 134 12.03 64.09 -16.99
C THR A 134 11.37 64.75 -18.22
N ALA A 135 11.36 64.08 -19.38
CA ALA A 135 10.73 64.57 -20.59
C ALA A 135 9.28 64.06 -20.81
N LEU A 136 8.75 63.13 -20.00
CA LEU A 136 7.39 62.60 -20.17
C LEU A 136 6.73 62.27 -18.82
N THR A 137 6.10 63.26 -18.20
CA THR A 137 5.18 63.07 -17.09
C THR A 137 3.80 62.68 -17.61
N VAL A 138 3.45 61.38 -17.57
CA VAL A 138 2.05 60.93 -17.57
C VAL A 138 1.86 59.89 -16.47
N SER A 139 0.90 60.22 -15.61
CA SER A 139 0.33 59.51 -14.45
C SER A 139 0.44 57.99 -14.42
N GLY A 140 1.03 57.49 -13.31
CA GLY A 140 0.94 56.09 -12.90
C GLY A 140 -0.45 55.73 -12.38
N ARG A 141 -1.01 54.63 -12.90
CA ARG A 141 -2.20 53.95 -12.39
C ARG A 141 -1.74 52.73 -11.57
N PRO A 142 -2.29 52.45 -10.37
CA PRO A 142 -1.82 51.33 -9.56
C PRO A 142 -2.17 50.01 -10.23
N ALA A 143 -1.19 49.11 -10.33
CA ALA A 143 -1.35 47.75 -10.81
C ALA A 143 -2.20 46.96 -9.80
N HIS A 144 -3.43 46.64 -10.18
CA HIS A 144 -4.26 45.71 -9.41
C HIS A 144 -3.71 44.29 -9.63
N ASN A 145 -3.18 43.68 -8.57
CA ASN A 145 -2.85 42.26 -8.60
C ASN A 145 -4.13 41.44 -8.81
N PRO A 146 -4.12 40.42 -9.68
CA PRO A 146 -5.27 39.54 -9.88
C PRO A 146 -5.63 38.85 -8.56
N ARG A 147 -6.86 39.05 -8.10
CA ARG A 147 -7.39 38.51 -6.84
C ARG A 147 -7.59 37.00 -6.99
N MET A 148 -7.22 36.22 -5.97
CA MET A 148 -7.48 34.77 -5.94
C MET A 148 -9.01 34.50 -5.98
N PRO A 149 -9.48 33.40 -6.59
CA PRO A 149 -10.89 33.05 -6.62
C PRO A 149 -11.49 32.94 -5.22
N ALA A 150 -12.75 33.37 -5.01
CA ALA A 150 -13.40 33.39 -3.70
C ALA A 150 -13.53 32.01 -3.04
N ASP A 151 -13.62 30.93 -3.82
CA ASP A 151 -13.73 29.54 -3.35
C ASP A 151 -12.40 28.97 -2.81
N SER A 152 -11.39 29.82 -2.64
CA SER A 152 -10.06 29.41 -2.18
C SER A 152 -9.87 29.49 -0.66
N SER A 153 -10.93 29.80 0.09
CA SER A 153 -10.85 29.88 1.55
C SER A 153 -10.62 28.52 2.21
N TYR A 154 -9.88 28.50 3.32
CA TYR A 154 -9.67 27.32 4.16
C TYR A 154 -10.22 27.55 5.57
N ASP A 155 -11.00 26.61 6.10
CA ASP A 155 -11.73 26.76 7.37
C ASP A 155 -11.07 26.10 8.59
N GLY A 156 -9.98 25.35 8.36
CA GLY A 156 -9.26 24.62 9.41
C GLY A 156 -9.65 23.16 9.58
N LYS A 157 -10.61 22.61 8.80
CA LYS A 157 -11.21 21.30 9.12
C LYS A 157 -10.53 20.07 8.52
N THR A 158 -9.84 20.19 7.38
CA THR A 158 -9.31 19.03 6.65
C THR A 158 -7.82 19.13 6.39
N GLN A 159 -7.08 18.08 6.74
CA GLN A 159 -5.62 18.03 6.56
C GLN A 159 -5.22 18.14 5.09
N ASP A 160 -5.92 17.44 4.19
CA ASP A 160 -5.74 17.59 2.74
C ASP A 160 -6.03 19.01 2.26
N GLY A 161 -7.01 19.68 2.88
CA GLY A 161 -7.37 21.07 2.58
C GLY A 161 -6.27 22.05 2.96
N ALA A 162 -5.55 21.80 4.05
CA ALA A 162 -4.40 22.61 4.46
C ALA A 162 -3.25 22.55 3.44
N ALA A 163 -2.90 21.34 2.99
CA ALA A 163 -1.85 21.16 1.98
C ALA A 163 -2.23 21.80 0.63
N GLU A 164 -3.47 21.62 0.17
CA GLU A 164 -3.97 22.24 -1.05
C GLU A 164 -4.03 23.77 -0.94
N PHE A 165 -4.38 24.30 0.23
CA PHE A 165 -4.37 25.73 0.50
C PHE A 165 -2.97 26.33 0.30
N ILE A 166 -1.94 25.76 0.93
CA ILE A 166 -0.54 26.21 0.77
C ILE A 166 -0.11 26.12 -0.69
N ARG A 167 -0.38 25.00 -1.36
CA ARG A 167 -0.04 24.81 -2.78
C ARG A 167 -0.66 25.90 -3.67
N ARG A 168 -1.91 26.30 -3.40
CA ARG A 168 -2.58 27.38 -4.14
C ARG A 168 -1.88 28.72 -3.95
N ILE A 169 -1.50 29.07 -2.72
CA ILE A 169 -0.75 30.30 -2.45
C ILE A 169 0.61 30.29 -3.16
N GLU A 170 1.31 29.16 -3.17
CA GLU A 170 2.58 29.01 -3.88
C GLU A 170 2.42 29.21 -5.40
N VAL A 171 1.45 28.53 -6.01
CA VAL A 171 1.15 28.69 -7.44
C VAL A 171 0.76 30.14 -7.76
N HIS A 172 -0.03 30.78 -6.90
CA HIS A 172 -0.40 32.18 -7.09
C HIS A 172 0.82 33.11 -6.97
N SER A 173 1.74 32.84 -6.05
CA SER A 173 2.99 33.61 -5.89
C SER A 173 3.96 33.49 -7.05
N GLN A 174 3.81 32.48 -7.92
CA GLN A 174 4.56 32.39 -9.18
C GLN A 174 3.98 33.31 -10.26
N GLN A 175 2.69 33.63 -10.18
CA GLN A 175 2.00 34.50 -11.14
C GLN A 175 2.02 35.97 -10.71
N VAL A 176 2.19 36.21 -9.41
CA VAL A 176 2.12 37.52 -8.77
C VAL A 176 3.34 37.71 -7.88
N SER A 177 4.14 38.74 -8.16
CA SER A 177 5.25 39.13 -7.30
C SER A 177 4.73 39.83 -6.04
N PHE A 178 5.01 39.26 -4.88
CA PHE A 178 4.80 39.90 -3.58
C PHE A 178 6.01 40.78 -3.23
N SER A 179 5.76 41.92 -2.58
CA SER A 179 6.82 42.85 -2.16
C SER A 179 7.65 42.33 -0.99
N SER A 180 7.10 41.42 -0.19
CA SER A 180 7.77 40.77 0.94
C SER A 180 7.05 39.47 1.32
N ASP A 181 7.74 38.59 2.04
CA ASP A 181 7.14 37.39 2.63
C ASP A 181 5.97 37.75 3.55
N ARG A 182 6.11 38.83 4.32
CA ARG A 182 5.01 39.36 5.15
C ARG A 182 3.77 39.69 4.34
N ALA A 183 3.91 40.31 3.16
CA ALA A 183 2.77 40.60 2.29
C ALA A 183 2.09 39.32 1.77
N LYS A 184 2.88 38.27 1.49
CA LYS A 184 2.39 36.96 1.08
C LYS A 184 1.64 36.24 2.22
N ILE A 185 2.16 36.33 3.45
CA ILE A 185 1.52 35.76 4.65
C ILE A 185 0.20 36.45 4.94
N LEU A 186 0.17 37.79 4.96
CA LEU A 186 -1.06 38.55 5.15
C LEU A 186 -2.10 38.27 4.05
N PHE A 187 -1.63 38.11 2.81
CA PHE A 187 -2.48 37.69 1.71
C PHE A 187 -3.08 36.30 1.97
N ALA A 188 -2.29 35.31 2.37
CA ALA A 188 -2.78 33.97 2.69
C ALA A 188 -3.80 34.00 3.84
N MET A 189 -3.51 34.75 4.91
CA MET A 189 -4.40 34.91 6.07
C MET A 189 -5.77 35.48 5.69
N GLY A 190 -5.84 36.37 4.68
CA GLY A 190 -7.11 36.90 4.17
C GLY A 190 -8.05 35.87 3.54
N TYR A 191 -7.56 34.65 3.27
CA TYR A 191 -8.35 33.51 2.79
C TYR A 191 -8.53 32.43 3.87
N LEU A 192 -8.08 32.67 5.10
CA LEU A 192 -8.40 31.79 6.22
C LEU A 192 -9.77 32.16 6.79
N THR A 193 -10.51 31.14 7.20
CA THR A 193 -11.85 31.27 7.77
C THR A 193 -11.98 30.33 8.97
N GLY A 194 -13.02 30.50 9.79
CA GLY A 194 -13.31 29.56 10.87
C GLY A 194 -12.18 29.43 11.89
N GLU A 195 -11.74 28.19 12.12
CA GLU A 195 -10.69 27.86 13.11
C GLU A 195 -9.30 28.29 12.65
N ALA A 196 -9.03 28.21 11.34
CA ALA A 196 -7.76 28.64 10.77
C ALA A 196 -7.53 30.15 10.90
N SER A 197 -8.59 30.96 10.82
CA SER A 197 -8.48 32.41 11.05
C SER A 197 -8.07 32.71 12.49
N LYS A 198 -8.72 32.06 13.47
CA LYS A 198 -8.42 32.27 14.90
C LYS A 198 -6.99 31.90 15.28
N TRP A 199 -6.49 30.82 14.67
CA TRP A 199 -5.09 30.42 14.83
C TRP A 199 -4.13 31.47 14.25
N ALA A 200 -4.54 32.16 13.18
CA ALA A 200 -3.71 33.14 12.50
C ALA A 200 -3.70 34.53 13.16
N ASP A 201 -4.65 34.82 14.08
CA ASP A 201 -4.81 36.13 14.72
C ASP A 201 -3.53 36.66 15.41
N PRO A 202 -2.76 35.87 16.20
CA PRO A 202 -1.54 36.35 16.86
C PRO A 202 -0.46 36.82 15.86
N PHE A 203 -0.43 36.24 14.66
CA PHE A 203 0.53 36.62 13.62
C PHE A 203 0.20 37.97 12.97
N VAL A 204 -0.97 38.55 13.22
CA VAL A 204 -1.30 39.93 12.81
C VAL A 204 -0.65 40.93 13.77
N GLU A 205 -0.65 40.61 15.06
CA GLU A 205 -0.33 41.53 16.16
C GLU A 205 1.17 41.54 16.51
N ASP A 206 1.83 40.38 16.49
CA ASP A 206 3.25 40.26 16.84
C ASP A 206 4.13 40.37 15.59
N ALA A 207 4.84 41.49 15.47
CA ALA A 207 5.67 41.80 14.31
C ALA A 207 7.09 41.22 14.37
N GLU A 208 7.55 40.69 15.51
CA GLU A 208 8.99 40.53 15.74
C GLU A 208 9.61 39.13 15.72
N ASP A 209 8.96 37.99 16.03
CA ASP A 209 9.78 36.76 16.21
C ASP A 209 9.24 35.39 15.73
N ALA A 210 8.02 35.26 15.21
CA ALA A 210 7.54 33.97 14.66
C ALA A 210 6.72 34.13 13.37
N GLY A 211 7.15 33.47 12.28
CA GLY A 211 6.45 33.55 10.99
C GLY A 211 6.70 34.85 10.21
N SER A 212 7.87 35.47 10.38
CA SER A 212 8.29 36.65 9.60
C SER A 212 8.67 36.28 8.16
N ASN A 213 9.06 35.02 7.95
CA ASN A 213 9.37 34.44 6.64
C ASN A 213 8.26 33.44 6.22
N TRP A 214 8.06 33.31 4.91
CA TRP A 214 6.99 32.49 4.35
C TRP A 214 7.14 31.00 4.71
N ASP A 215 8.36 30.49 4.73
CA ASP A 215 8.64 29.06 4.92
C ASP A 215 8.38 28.60 6.36
N GLU A 216 8.68 29.43 7.34
CA GLU A 216 8.40 29.20 8.75
C GLU A 216 6.89 29.28 9.02
N TRP A 217 6.20 30.30 8.49
CA TRP A 217 4.75 30.39 8.60
C TRP A 217 4.06 29.17 7.97
N ARG A 218 4.52 28.76 6.78
CA ARG A 218 4.07 27.55 6.10
C ARG A 218 4.28 26.30 6.97
N THR A 219 5.44 26.19 7.61
CA THR A 219 5.77 25.05 8.47
C THR A 219 4.86 25.02 9.70
N LEU A 220 4.65 26.15 10.36
CA LEU A 220 3.73 26.26 11.50
C LEU A 220 2.28 25.96 11.10
N PHE A 221 1.84 26.44 9.94
CA PHE A 221 0.51 26.17 9.40
C PHE A 221 0.29 24.68 9.10
N LEU A 222 1.25 24.03 8.43
CA LEU A 222 1.16 22.60 8.11
C LEU A 222 1.35 21.72 9.34
N HIS A 223 2.11 22.17 10.34
CA HIS A 223 2.17 21.48 11.63
C HIS A 223 0.83 21.52 12.37
N GLN A 224 0.13 22.66 12.33
CA GLN A 224 -1.16 22.82 13.02
C GLN A 224 -2.32 22.13 12.29
N PHE A 225 -2.41 22.30 10.97
CA PHE A 225 -3.57 21.89 10.18
C PHE A 225 -3.28 20.80 9.16
N GLY A 226 -2.01 20.52 8.87
CA GLY A 226 -1.61 19.49 7.92
C GLY A 226 -1.51 18.11 8.55
N ASP A 227 -0.94 17.19 7.78
CA ASP A 227 -0.61 15.86 8.24
C ASP A 227 0.72 15.91 9.01
N ILE A 228 0.72 15.45 10.26
CA ILE A 228 1.88 15.43 11.16
C ILE A 228 2.97 14.50 10.58
N ASP A 229 2.56 13.47 9.83
CA ASP A 229 3.48 12.53 9.19
C ASP A 229 2.96 12.08 7.82
N PRO A 230 3.18 12.89 6.77
CA PRO A 230 2.67 12.60 5.44
C PRO A 230 3.26 11.32 4.84
N GLU A 231 4.46 10.90 5.28
CA GLU A 231 5.14 9.71 4.77
C GLU A 231 4.54 8.42 5.36
N ASN A 232 4.29 8.39 6.67
CA ASN A 232 3.64 7.25 7.32
C ASN A 232 2.16 7.13 6.93
N THR A 233 1.47 8.26 6.76
CA THR A 233 0.09 8.27 6.23
C THR A 233 0.07 7.74 4.81
N ALA A 234 0.96 8.21 3.92
CA ALA A 234 1.06 7.69 2.55
C ALA A 234 1.41 6.19 2.51
N SER A 235 2.29 5.72 3.40
CA SER A 235 2.63 4.30 3.54
C SER A 235 1.43 3.46 4.00
N SER A 236 0.63 3.98 4.91
CA SER A 236 -0.60 3.33 5.40
C SER A 236 -1.68 3.30 4.33
N GLU A 237 -1.91 4.41 3.63
CA GLU A 237 -2.79 4.49 2.47
C GLU A 237 -2.36 3.53 1.36
N LEU A 238 -1.05 3.41 1.10
CA LEU A 238 -0.51 2.48 0.12
C LEU A 238 -0.87 1.03 0.48
N ARG A 239 -0.70 0.63 1.75
CA ARG A 239 -1.05 -0.73 2.20
C ARG A 239 -2.55 -1.00 2.12
N ALA A 240 -3.37 0.02 2.38
CA ALA A 240 -4.83 -0.05 2.28
C ALA A 240 -5.36 0.05 0.83
N LEU A 241 -4.52 0.42 -0.13
CA LEU A 241 -4.91 0.61 -1.52
C LEU A 241 -5.50 -0.67 -2.12
N ARG A 242 -6.74 -0.58 -2.61
CA ARG A 242 -7.44 -1.67 -3.31
C ARG A 242 -8.24 -1.10 -4.47
N GLN A 243 -8.19 -1.76 -5.63
CA GLN A 243 -8.89 -1.31 -6.83
C GLN A 243 -10.42 -1.38 -6.68
N ASN A 244 -10.94 -2.41 -6.00
CA ASN A 244 -12.37 -2.60 -5.77
C ASN A 244 -13.20 -2.43 -7.06
N SER A 245 -14.26 -1.62 -7.02
CA SER A 245 -15.14 -1.31 -8.16
C SER A 245 -14.61 -0.20 -9.07
N SER A 246 -13.46 0.42 -8.74
CA SER A 246 -12.92 1.54 -9.52
C SER A 246 -12.32 1.10 -10.87
N SER A 247 -12.27 2.04 -11.81
CA SER A 247 -11.60 1.82 -13.09
C SER A 247 -10.09 1.65 -12.91
N LEU A 248 -9.42 1.01 -13.86
CA LEU A 248 -7.96 0.85 -13.80
C LEU A 248 -7.25 2.22 -13.84
N SER A 249 -7.69 3.14 -14.70
CA SER A 249 -7.12 4.51 -14.73
C SER A 249 -7.28 5.23 -13.39
N GLN A 250 -8.44 5.14 -12.73
CA GLN A 250 -8.67 5.78 -11.44
C GLN A 250 -7.78 5.20 -10.33
N HIS A 251 -7.61 3.88 -10.33
CA HIS A 251 -6.70 3.19 -9.41
C HIS A 251 -5.25 3.60 -9.61
N ILE A 252 -4.79 3.68 -10.87
CA ILE A 252 -3.43 4.14 -11.20
C ILE A 252 -3.23 5.60 -10.77
N SER A 253 -4.21 6.47 -10.98
CA SER A 253 -4.15 7.86 -10.53
C SER A 253 -4.06 7.96 -9.00
N ASN A 254 -4.84 7.16 -8.27
CA ASN A 254 -4.77 7.11 -6.82
C ASN A 254 -3.39 6.61 -6.34
N PHE A 255 -2.92 5.51 -6.92
CA PHE A 255 -1.57 5.00 -6.66
C PHE A 255 -0.50 6.06 -6.92
N ARG A 256 -0.56 6.80 -8.03
CA ARG A 256 0.41 7.86 -8.36
C ARG A 256 0.39 9.00 -7.34
N SER A 257 -0.79 9.38 -6.86
CA SER A 257 -0.93 10.41 -5.82
C SER A 257 -0.23 9.98 -4.53
N ILE A 258 -0.48 8.75 -4.07
CA ILE A 258 0.18 8.17 -2.88
C ILE A 258 1.69 8.01 -3.13
N PHE A 259 2.07 7.45 -4.28
CA PHE A 259 3.46 7.23 -4.69
C PHE A 259 4.28 8.51 -4.64
N ASN A 260 3.72 9.66 -5.03
CA ASN A 260 4.45 10.93 -4.99
C ASN A 260 4.76 11.39 -3.56
N ARG A 261 3.88 11.10 -2.60
CA ARG A 261 4.02 11.46 -1.17
C ARG A 261 4.99 10.56 -0.40
N LEU A 262 5.34 9.38 -0.92
CA LEU A 262 6.26 8.44 -0.28
C LEU A 262 7.71 8.94 -0.27
N SER A 263 8.46 8.50 0.75
CA SER A 263 9.90 8.75 0.86
C SER A 263 10.67 8.14 -0.33
N PRO A 264 11.78 8.74 -0.79
CA PRO A 264 12.63 8.18 -1.85
C PRO A 264 13.12 6.75 -1.57
N ALA A 265 13.37 6.42 -0.30
CA ALA A 265 13.77 5.07 0.12
C ALA A 265 12.64 4.06 -0.12
N ASP A 266 11.41 4.39 0.25
CA ASP A 266 10.26 3.49 0.10
C ASP A 266 9.89 3.30 -1.37
N LYS A 267 9.99 4.35 -2.19
CA LYS A 267 9.68 4.33 -3.63
C LYS A 267 10.46 3.27 -4.42
N GLN A 268 11.68 2.94 -4.00
CA GLN A 268 12.56 1.98 -4.68
C GLN A 268 12.37 0.53 -4.19
N THR A 269 11.52 0.31 -3.19
CA THR A 269 11.37 -1.00 -2.57
C THR A 269 10.46 -1.89 -3.41
N LYS A 270 10.86 -3.16 -3.61
CA LYS A 270 10.02 -4.20 -4.24
C LYS A 270 8.65 -4.34 -3.58
N LEU A 271 8.56 -4.01 -2.29
CA LEU A 271 7.33 -3.94 -1.53
C LEU A 271 6.26 -3.05 -2.19
N VAL A 272 6.62 -1.90 -2.75
CA VAL A 272 5.66 -1.00 -3.42
C VAL A 272 5.14 -1.63 -4.71
N HIS A 273 6.01 -2.33 -5.44
CA HIS A 273 5.63 -3.10 -6.62
C HIS A 273 4.65 -4.22 -6.26
N ASP A 274 4.95 -4.97 -5.19
CA ASP A 274 4.12 -6.11 -4.77
C ASP A 274 2.77 -5.65 -4.23
N ILE A 275 2.74 -4.58 -3.40
CA ILE A 275 1.48 -3.98 -2.94
C ILE A 275 0.64 -3.47 -4.12
N LEU A 276 1.25 -2.81 -5.11
CA LEU A 276 0.51 -2.38 -6.30
C LEU A 276 -0.08 -3.58 -7.04
N LYS A 277 0.70 -4.65 -7.23
CA LYS A 277 0.23 -5.86 -7.92
C LYS A 277 -0.93 -6.53 -7.17
N ASP A 278 -0.83 -6.64 -5.85
CA ASP A 278 -1.84 -7.25 -4.99
C ASP A 278 -3.10 -6.38 -4.85
N SER A 279 -2.96 -5.05 -5.00
CA SER A 279 -4.09 -4.11 -4.95
C SER A 279 -5.03 -4.20 -6.16
N LEU A 280 -4.58 -4.81 -7.26
CA LEU A 280 -5.35 -4.96 -8.50
C LEU A 280 -6.39 -6.06 -8.36
N ARG A 281 -7.45 -5.99 -9.18
CA ARG A 281 -8.43 -7.08 -9.26
C ARG A 281 -7.86 -8.34 -9.90
N ASP A 282 -8.37 -9.49 -9.47
CA ASP A 282 -8.00 -10.82 -9.98
C ASP A 282 -8.06 -10.97 -11.50
N ASP A 283 -9.02 -10.30 -12.15
CA ASP A 283 -9.16 -10.35 -13.61
C ASP A 283 -7.97 -9.70 -14.31
N ILE A 284 -7.46 -8.59 -13.76
CA ILE A 284 -6.28 -7.88 -14.25
C ILE A 284 -5.00 -8.61 -13.84
N GLN A 285 -4.93 -9.13 -12.61
CA GLN A 285 -3.78 -9.93 -12.14
C GLN A 285 -3.52 -11.14 -13.04
N LYS A 286 -4.56 -11.80 -13.57
CA LYS A 286 -4.43 -12.91 -14.53
C LYS A 286 -3.71 -12.52 -15.82
N HIS A 287 -3.90 -11.28 -16.29
CA HIS A 287 -3.20 -10.76 -17.47
C HIS A 287 -1.74 -10.38 -17.20
N LEU A 288 -1.35 -10.31 -15.92
CA LEU A 288 0.03 -10.06 -15.47
C LEU A 288 0.79 -11.35 -15.16
N VAL A 289 0.15 -12.52 -15.25
CA VAL A 289 0.79 -13.82 -15.03
C VAL A 289 1.87 -14.04 -16.09
N GLY A 290 3.12 -14.20 -15.64
CA GLY A 290 4.27 -14.38 -16.53
C GLY A 290 5.10 -13.10 -16.77
N TRP A 291 4.56 -11.92 -16.46
CA TRP A 291 5.33 -10.68 -16.50
C TRP A 291 6.30 -10.60 -15.31
N ARG A 292 7.47 -9.98 -15.52
CA ARG A 292 8.63 -10.00 -14.60
C ARG A 292 9.25 -8.61 -14.36
N GLY A 293 8.49 -7.54 -14.54
CA GLY A 293 9.00 -6.24 -14.12
C GLY A 293 9.21 -6.19 -12.62
N THR A 294 10.19 -5.41 -12.20
CA THR A 294 10.62 -5.33 -10.80
C THR A 294 10.27 -4.00 -10.16
N THR A 295 9.94 -3.00 -10.98
CA THR A 295 9.72 -1.63 -10.54
C THR A 295 8.24 -1.29 -10.58
N ALA A 296 7.74 -0.54 -9.60
CA ALA A 296 6.35 -0.06 -9.59
C ALA A 296 6.01 0.78 -10.84
N LYS A 297 6.98 1.55 -11.35
CA LYS A 297 6.84 2.32 -12.59
C LYS A 297 6.61 1.45 -13.82
N GLU A 298 7.41 0.39 -14.00
CA GLU A 298 7.25 -0.58 -15.08
C GLU A 298 5.88 -1.26 -15.03
N LEU A 299 5.39 -1.55 -13.81
CA LEU A 299 4.06 -2.14 -13.62
C LEU A 299 2.96 -1.15 -14.04
N VAL A 300 3.07 0.12 -13.66
CA VAL A 300 2.14 1.16 -14.10
C VAL A 300 2.14 1.31 -15.62
N ASP A 301 3.31 1.30 -16.26
CA ASP A 301 3.43 1.40 -17.72
C ASP A 301 2.77 0.19 -18.40
N ARG A 302 3.04 -1.02 -17.89
CA ARG A 302 2.39 -2.24 -18.37
C ARG A 302 0.87 -2.24 -18.20
N LEU A 303 0.37 -1.70 -17.09
CA LEU A 303 -1.06 -1.56 -16.85
C LEU A 303 -1.71 -0.61 -17.84
N ASN A 304 -1.05 0.50 -18.18
CA ASN A 304 -1.53 1.45 -19.19
C ASN A 304 -1.58 0.82 -20.59
N GLU A 305 -0.62 -0.04 -20.94
CA GLU A 305 -0.62 -0.79 -22.21
C GLU A 305 -1.77 -1.80 -22.31
N ILE A 306 -2.08 -2.49 -21.21
CA ILE A 306 -3.10 -3.54 -21.19
C ILE A 306 -4.52 -2.95 -21.10
N GLU A 307 -4.67 -1.72 -20.59
CA GLU A 307 -5.97 -1.10 -20.34
C GLU A 307 -6.92 -1.07 -21.58
N PRO A 308 -6.47 -0.65 -22.78
CA PRO A 308 -7.31 -0.67 -23.98
C PRO A 308 -7.84 -2.06 -24.33
N ASP A 309 -7.00 -3.09 -24.19
CA ASP A 309 -7.37 -4.48 -24.50
C ASP A 309 -8.35 -5.03 -23.46
N LEU A 310 -8.18 -4.70 -22.18
CA LEU A 310 -9.16 -5.03 -21.14
C LEU A 310 -10.52 -4.37 -21.40
N LYS A 311 -10.53 -3.10 -21.82
CA LYS A 311 -11.77 -2.39 -22.20
C LYS A 311 -12.46 -3.10 -23.36
N ARG A 312 -11.72 -3.49 -24.40
CA ARG A 312 -12.24 -4.26 -25.54
C ARG A 312 -12.80 -5.63 -25.14
N LEU A 313 -12.09 -6.38 -24.29
CA LEU A 313 -12.53 -7.69 -23.81
C LEU A 313 -13.81 -7.59 -22.96
N ARG A 314 -13.91 -6.56 -22.10
CA ARG A 314 -15.12 -6.28 -21.30
C ARG A 314 -16.30 -5.90 -22.19
N GLN A 315 -16.09 -5.05 -23.19
CA GLN A 315 -17.13 -4.70 -24.18
C GLN A 315 -17.58 -5.93 -24.98
N ARG A 316 -16.67 -6.80 -25.40
CA ARG A 316 -17.02 -8.04 -26.12
C ARG A 316 -17.83 -8.99 -25.26
N LYS A 317 -17.48 -9.18 -23.99
CA LYS A 317 -18.27 -9.99 -23.04
C LYS A 317 -19.68 -9.41 -22.84
N TYR A 318 -19.81 -8.09 -22.77
CA TYR A 318 -21.11 -7.44 -22.65
C TYR A 318 -22.00 -7.72 -23.88
N ILE A 319 -21.45 -7.57 -25.10
CA ILE A 319 -22.18 -7.82 -26.35
C ILE A 319 -22.56 -9.31 -26.49
N HIS A 320 -21.67 -10.24 -26.14
CA HIS A 320 -21.99 -11.67 -26.20
C HIS A 320 -22.98 -12.11 -25.12
N SER A 321 -22.98 -11.47 -23.94
CA SER A 321 -23.95 -11.73 -22.87
C SER A 321 -25.36 -11.26 -23.23
N THR A 322 -25.50 -10.19 -24.02
CA THR A 322 -26.82 -9.70 -24.48
C THR A 322 -27.32 -10.42 -25.74
N GLN A 323 -26.44 -11.10 -26.49
CA GLN A 323 -26.80 -11.88 -27.68
C GLN A 323 -27.05 -13.37 -27.41
N SER A 324 -26.69 -13.89 -26.23
CA SER A 324 -26.80 -15.32 -25.90
C SER A 324 -28.22 -15.77 -25.44
N THR A 325 -29.29 -15.07 -25.83
CA THR A 325 -30.69 -15.51 -25.63
C THR A 325 -31.41 -15.95 -26.89
N THR A 326 -30.75 -15.99 -28.06
CA THR A 326 -31.30 -16.63 -29.26
C THR A 326 -30.58 -17.96 -29.52
N ASN A 327 -31.17 -19.05 -29.05
CA ASN A 327 -30.78 -20.41 -29.42
C ASN A 327 -30.77 -20.55 -30.95
N PRO A 328 -29.68 -21.05 -31.57
CA PRO A 328 -29.73 -21.48 -32.96
C PRO A 328 -30.46 -22.83 -33.03
N SER A 329 -31.60 -22.88 -33.73
CA SER A 329 -32.30 -24.14 -34.03
C SER A 329 -31.40 -25.11 -34.81
N PRO A 330 -31.52 -26.43 -34.59
CA PRO A 330 -30.74 -27.41 -35.33
C PRO A 330 -31.25 -27.54 -36.78
N ILE A 331 -30.29 -27.70 -37.67
CA ILE A 331 -30.43 -27.90 -39.12
C ILE A 331 -31.25 -29.16 -39.42
N PRO A 332 -32.23 -29.14 -40.35
CA PRO A 332 -32.69 -30.35 -41.01
C PRO A 332 -32.06 -30.50 -42.40
N THR A 333 -31.66 -31.73 -42.69
CA THR A 333 -31.15 -32.27 -43.96
C THR A 333 -32.18 -32.21 -45.12
N PRO A 334 -31.75 -32.47 -46.38
CA PRO A 334 -32.23 -31.69 -47.52
C PRO A 334 -33.27 -32.36 -48.42
N ILE A 335 -33.80 -31.52 -49.34
CA ILE A 335 -34.50 -31.78 -50.61
C ILE A 335 -36.04 -31.85 -50.52
N ALA A 336 -36.70 -30.79 -50.98
CA ALA A 336 -37.58 -30.79 -52.16
C ALA A 336 -38.26 -29.42 -52.32
N THR A 337 -38.36 -28.98 -53.58
CA THR A 337 -39.04 -27.77 -54.06
C THR A 337 -40.45 -27.64 -53.49
N TYR A 338 -40.76 -26.59 -52.70
CA TYR A 338 -42.13 -26.06 -52.60
C TYR A 338 -42.21 -24.65 -51.99
N THR A 339 -43.10 -23.88 -52.59
CA THR A 339 -43.76 -22.59 -52.33
C THR A 339 -43.68 -22.00 -50.90
N PRO A 340 -43.51 -20.67 -50.74
CA PRO A 340 -43.47 -20.02 -49.42
C PRO A 340 -44.79 -20.21 -48.64
N PRO A 341 -44.73 -20.47 -47.31
CA PRO A 341 -45.93 -20.64 -46.49
C PRO A 341 -46.64 -19.29 -46.27
N PRO A 342 -47.98 -19.29 -46.10
CA PRO A 342 -48.74 -18.07 -45.89
C PRO A 342 -48.38 -17.45 -44.52
N ARG A 343 -48.46 -16.11 -44.46
CA ARG A 343 -48.19 -15.31 -43.26
C ARG A 343 -49.03 -15.85 -42.08
N ARG A 344 -48.36 -16.15 -40.95
CA ARG A 344 -49.01 -16.57 -39.70
C ARG A 344 -50.01 -15.50 -39.25
N ASP A 345 -51.23 -15.94 -38.95
CA ASP A 345 -52.31 -15.13 -38.41
C ASP A 345 -51.90 -14.55 -37.04
N PRO A 346 -51.95 -13.21 -36.84
CA PRO A 346 -51.63 -12.56 -35.56
C PRO A 346 -52.48 -13.04 -34.37
N ASN A 347 -53.61 -13.71 -34.61
CA ASN A 347 -54.50 -14.23 -33.57
C ASN A 347 -54.39 -15.75 -33.33
N ALA A 348 -53.43 -16.44 -33.95
CA ALA A 348 -53.21 -17.86 -33.67
C ALA A 348 -52.51 -18.05 -32.31
N MET A 349 -53.21 -18.62 -31.32
CA MET A 349 -52.61 -18.96 -30.03
C MET A 349 -51.62 -20.13 -30.17
N ASP A 350 -50.38 -19.95 -29.69
CA ASP A 350 -49.34 -20.98 -29.70
C ASP A 350 -49.60 -22.02 -28.60
N VAL A 351 -50.27 -23.11 -29.00
CA VAL A 351 -50.66 -24.22 -28.12
C VAL A 351 -49.42 -24.96 -27.58
N ASP A 352 -48.31 -24.96 -28.31
CA ASP A 352 -47.06 -25.60 -27.90
C ASP A 352 -46.33 -24.78 -26.83
N ALA A 353 -46.40 -23.45 -26.89
CA ALA A 353 -45.90 -22.58 -25.82
C ALA A 353 -46.66 -22.80 -24.50
N LEU A 354 -47.99 -22.93 -24.56
CA LEU A 354 -48.81 -23.25 -23.38
C LEU A 354 -48.54 -24.66 -22.83
N ARG A 355 -48.24 -25.62 -23.70
CA ARG A 355 -47.84 -26.97 -23.28
C ARG A 355 -46.50 -26.96 -22.55
N ARG A 356 -45.50 -26.25 -23.09
CA ARG A 356 -44.18 -26.08 -22.45
C ARG A 356 -44.30 -25.41 -21.07
N LEU A 357 -45.11 -24.36 -20.95
CA LEU A 357 -45.32 -23.68 -19.67
C LEU A 357 -45.99 -24.59 -18.63
N ARG A 358 -46.92 -25.46 -19.03
CA ARG A 358 -47.54 -26.46 -18.15
C ARG A 358 -46.54 -27.52 -17.69
N GLU A 359 -45.70 -28.01 -18.60
CA GLU A 359 -44.67 -29.01 -18.29
C GLU A 359 -43.58 -28.43 -17.37
N GLU A 360 -43.21 -27.16 -17.55
CA GLU A 360 -42.25 -26.48 -16.68
C GLU A 360 -42.84 -26.21 -15.28
N LYS A 361 -44.11 -25.79 -15.21
CA LYS A 361 -44.84 -25.65 -13.95
C LYS A 361 -45.03 -26.97 -13.21
N ALA A 362 -45.21 -28.09 -13.91
CA ALA A 362 -45.30 -29.42 -13.31
C ALA A 362 -43.97 -29.90 -12.68
N LYS A 363 -42.83 -29.36 -13.12
CA LYS A 363 -41.49 -29.68 -12.58
C LYS A 363 -41.10 -28.80 -11.39
N LEU A 364 -41.78 -27.67 -11.18
CA LEU A 364 -41.57 -26.79 -10.04
C LEU A 364 -42.10 -27.42 -8.76
N ARG A 365 -41.21 -27.78 -7.83
CA ARG A 365 -41.54 -28.30 -6.49
C ARG A 365 -41.24 -27.26 -5.43
N CYS A 366 -42.22 -27.02 -4.56
CA CYS A 366 -42.07 -26.18 -3.38
C CYS A 366 -41.16 -26.87 -2.37
N LYS A 367 -40.13 -26.18 -1.91
CA LYS A 367 -39.15 -26.70 -0.94
C LYS A 367 -39.69 -26.74 0.49
N ILE A 368 -40.79 -26.02 0.77
CA ILE A 368 -41.38 -25.94 2.11
C ILE A 368 -42.39 -27.06 2.34
N CYS A 369 -43.28 -27.35 1.38
CA CYS A 369 -44.29 -28.41 1.53
C CYS A 369 -44.09 -29.63 0.60
N GLY A 370 -43.12 -29.59 -0.31
CA GLY A 370 -42.85 -30.67 -1.27
C GLY A 370 -43.84 -30.78 -2.44
N GLY A 371 -44.91 -29.96 -2.46
CA GLY A 371 -45.93 -29.97 -3.50
C GLY A 371 -45.42 -29.50 -4.86
N ILE A 372 -45.92 -30.12 -5.94
CA ILE A 372 -45.62 -29.72 -7.33
C ILE A 372 -46.55 -28.58 -7.77
N GLY A 373 -46.08 -27.72 -8.69
CA GLY A 373 -46.90 -26.70 -9.34
C GLY A 373 -46.79 -25.27 -8.78
N HIS A 374 -46.02 -25.04 -7.71
CA HIS A 374 -45.83 -23.70 -7.11
C HIS A 374 -44.45 -23.53 -6.46
N LEU A 375 -44.02 -22.27 -6.33
CA LEU A 375 -42.77 -21.86 -5.65
C LEU A 375 -43.03 -21.50 -4.18
N ASP A 376 -41.98 -21.49 -3.36
CA ASP A 376 -42.04 -21.25 -1.90
C ASP A 376 -42.80 -19.97 -1.49
N ALA A 377 -42.76 -18.94 -2.34
CA ALA A 377 -43.47 -17.68 -2.12
C ALA A 377 -45.00 -17.81 -2.18
N HIS A 378 -45.51 -18.78 -2.95
CA HIS A 378 -46.94 -19.01 -3.17
C HIS A 378 -47.44 -20.31 -2.52
N CYS A 379 -46.71 -20.82 -1.52
CA CYS A 379 -47.10 -21.99 -0.77
C CYS A 379 -48.23 -21.68 0.22
N SER A 380 -49.38 -22.32 0.06
CA SER A 380 -50.53 -22.17 0.96
C SER A 380 -50.19 -22.58 2.39
N THR A 381 -49.39 -23.64 2.58
CA THR A 381 -48.92 -24.10 3.89
C THR A 381 -48.08 -23.05 4.61
N ARG A 382 -47.19 -22.35 3.88
CA ARG A 382 -46.41 -21.22 4.44
C ARG A 382 -47.31 -20.06 4.83
N ARG A 383 -48.37 -19.80 4.05
CA ARG A 383 -49.35 -18.75 4.31
C ARG A 383 -50.17 -19.06 5.56
N VAL A 384 -50.64 -20.30 5.71
CA VAL A 384 -51.40 -20.77 6.89
C VAL A 384 -50.53 -20.72 8.14
N ALA A 385 -49.29 -21.22 8.09
CA ALA A 385 -48.36 -21.16 9.22
C ALA A 385 -48.07 -19.71 9.65
N ARG A 386 -47.98 -18.77 8.71
CA ARG A 386 -47.78 -17.35 9.01
C ARG A 386 -49.02 -16.70 9.64
N VAL A 387 -50.22 -17.09 9.23
CA VAL A 387 -51.47 -16.61 9.85
C VAL A 387 -51.61 -17.15 11.27
N GLU A 388 -51.30 -18.42 11.50
CA GLU A 388 -51.31 -19.02 12.84
C GLU A 388 -50.29 -18.38 13.80
N THR A 389 -49.09 -18.02 13.31
CA THR A 389 -48.12 -17.28 14.11
C THR A 389 -48.61 -15.88 14.47
N LEU A 390 -49.26 -15.18 13.53
CA LEU A 390 -49.77 -13.82 13.77
C LEU A 390 -50.99 -13.80 14.72
N VAL A 391 -51.80 -14.86 14.73
CA VAL A 391 -52.87 -15.05 15.73
C VAL A 391 -52.28 -15.34 17.11
N LYS A 392 -51.20 -16.15 17.21
CA LYS A 392 -50.49 -16.40 18.48
C LYS A 392 -49.77 -15.18 19.04
N GLU A 393 -49.29 -14.28 18.18
CA GLU A 393 -48.66 -13.01 18.58
C GLU A 393 -49.69 -11.91 18.89
N GLY A 394 -50.99 -12.19 18.77
CA GLY A 394 -52.08 -11.26 19.13
C GLY A 394 -52.34 -10.15 18.12
N LEU A 395 -51.77 -10.23 16.91
CA LEU A 395 -51.91 -9.21 15.86
C LEU A 395 -53.12 -9.44 14.93
N LEU A 396 -53.87 -10.55 15.08
CA LEU A 396 -55.09 -10.85 14.33
C LEU A 396 -56.15 -11.52 15.22
N PRO A 397 -57.42 -11.05 15.24
CA PRO A 397 -58.51 -11.70 15.97
C PRO A 397 -58.82 -13.09 15.39
N ALA A 398 -59.08 -14.07 16.27
CA ALA A 398 -59.26 -15.47 15.88
C ALA A 398 -60.48 -15.74 14.96
N GLU A 399 -61.45 -14.82 14.91
CA GLU A 399 -62.70 -15.00 14.17
C GLU A 399 -62.54 -14.81 12.65
N ASP A 400 -61.48 -14.11 12.21
CA ASP A 400 -61.20 -13.84 10.79
C ASP A 400 -60.27 -14.90 10.13
N ALA A 401 -59.82 -15.90 10.90
CA ALA A 401 -58.90 -16.94 10.43
C ALA A 401 -59.65 -18.16 9.85
N ARG A 402 -60.39 -17.99 8.74
CA ARG A 402 -60.93 -19.14 7.98
C ARG A 402 -60.16 -19.36 6.67
N PRO A 403 -59.59 -20.56 6.44
CA PRO A 403 -58.84 -20.85 5.22
C PRO A 403 -59.79 -21.29 4.12
N GLY A 404 -60.26 -20.34 3.31
CA GLY A 404 -61.02 -20.67 2.11
C GLY A 404 -61.79 -19.50 1.55
N PHE A 405 -61.09 -18.53 0.95
CA PHE A 405 -61.52 -17.82 -0.26
C PHE A 405 -60.34 -17.01 -0.80
N VAL A 406 -60.10 -17.16 -2.11
CA VAL A 406 -59.07 -16.60 -3.03
C VAL A 406 -57.97 -17.57 -3.42
#